data_AF-A0A3B0R8R4-F1
#
_entry.id   AF-A0A3B0R8R4-F1
#
_cell.length_a   1.000
_cell.length_b   1.000
_cell.length_c   1.000
_cell.angle_alpha   90.00
_cell.angle_beta   90.00
_cell.angle_gamma   90.00
#
_symmetry.space_group_name_H-M   'P 1'
#
loop_
_entity.id
_entity.type
_entity.pdbx_description
1 polymer ?
#
loop_
_entity_poly.entity_id
_entity_poly.type
_entity_poly.pdbx_seq_one_letter_code
_entity_poly.pdbx_strand_id
1 'polypeptide(L)'
;GAEAARAAIAPEGVQNTAALGLLIYDKYILLFQLAGLILLVAMIGAIMLTLRHRRDIKRQDVLQQMWRDPAKAMELKDVKPGQGL
;
A
#
# COMPACT_ATOMS: atom_id res chain seq x y z
N GLY A 1 -42.28 6.84 -14.34
CA GLY A 1 -42.29 6.64 -12.88
C GLY A 1 -41.10 5.79 -12.49
N ALA A 2 -40.45 6.10 -11.36
CA ALA A 2 -39.24 5.40 -10.89
C ALA A 2 -39.44 3.89 -10.67
N GLU A 3 -40.68 3.42 -10.47
CA GLU A 3 -41.04 2.00 -10.42
C GLU A 3 -40.78 1.27 -11.74
N ALA A 4 -41.13 1.88 -12.89
CA ALA A 4 -40.92 1.28 -14.20
C ALA A 4 -39.42 1.13 -14.54
N ALA A 5 -38.55 1.93 -13.92
CA ALA A 5 -37.10 1.84 -14.07
C ALA A 5 -36.45 0.79 -13.14
N ARG A 6 -37.18 0.29 -12.13
CA ARG A 6 -36.71 -0.75 -11.18
C ARG A 6 -37.06 -2.17 -11.62
N ALA A 7 -37.99 -2.32 -12.57
CA ALA A 7 -38.19 -3.57 -13.26
C ALA A 7 -36.99 -3.81 -14.20
N ALA A 8 -35.89 -4.34 -13.66
CA ALA A 8 -34.96 -5.08 -14.49
C ALA A 8 -35.78 -6.26 -15.05
N ILE A 9 -36.24 -6.12 -16.29
CA ILE A 9 -36.99 -7.15 -17.02
C ILE A 9 -35.98 -8.27 -17.30
N ALA A 10 -35.71 -9.08 -16.27
CA ALA A 10 -35.05 -10.36 -16.45
C ALA A 10 -36.03 -11.24 -17.24
N PRO A 11 -35.59 -11.92 -18.30
CA PRO A 11 -36.44 -12.86 -19.02
C PRO A 11 -37.06 -13.86 -18.04
N GLU A 12 -38.37 -14.11 -18.15
CA GLU A 12 -39.04 -15.08 -17.30
C GLU A 12 -38.38 -16.46 -17.44
N GLY A 13 -38.07 -17.09 -16.30
CA GLY A 13 -37.39 -18.39 -16.26
C GLY A 13 -35.86 -18.36 -16.28
N VAL A 14 -35.23 -17.18 -16.37
CA VAL A 14 -33.75 -17.05 -16.32
C VAL A 14 -33.32 -16.36 -15.03
N GLN A 15 -32.33 -16.93 -14.34
CA GLN A 15 -31.69 -16.31 -13.18
C GLN A 15 -31.10 -14.94 -13.57
N ASN A 16 -31.39 -13.89 -12.80
CA ASN A 16 -30.90 -12.54 -13.10
C ASN A 16 -29.38 -12.46 -13.23
N THR A 17 -28.64 -13.21 -12.41
CA THR A 17 -27.16 -13.32 -12.50
C THR A 17 -26.70 -13.89 -13.85
N ALA A 18 -27.41 -14.88 -14.39
CA ALA A 18 -27.11 -15.46 -15.69
C ALA A 18 -27.42 -14.47 -16.82
N ALA A 19 -28.55 -13.77 -16.75
CA ALA A 19 -28.92 -12.74 -17.72
C ALA A 19 -27.91 -11.58 -17.74
N LEU A 20 -27.49 -11.09 -16.57
CA LEU A 20 -26.45 -10.06 -16.45
C LEU A 20 -25.09 -10.55 -16.95
N GLY A 21 -24.71 -11.79 -16.63
CA GLY A 21 -23.49 -12.41 -17.13
C GLY A 21 -23.46 -12.43 -18.66
N LEU A 22 -24.55 -12.84 -19.30
CA LEU A 22 -24.67 -12.84 -20.76
C LEU A 22 -24.43 -11.44 -21.33
N LEU A 23 -25.05 -10.42 -20.75
CA LEU A 23 -24.93 -9.05 -21.23
C LEU A 23 -23.50 -8.48 -21.05
N ILE A 24 -22.88 -8.75 -19.90
CA ILE A 24 -21.53 -8.28 -19.55
C ILE A 24 -20.48 -8.94 -20.45
N TYR A 25 -20.55 -10.26 -20.65
CA TYR A 25 -19.53 -11.00 -21.39
C TYR A 25 -19.73 -11.01 -22.91
N ASP A 26 -20.96 -10.82 -23.40
CA ASP A 26 -21.25 -10.84 -24.84
C ASP A 26 -21.24 -9.42 -25.45
N LYS A 27 -21.98 -8.49 -24.85
CA LYS A 27 -22.16 -7.13 -25.41
C LYS A 27 -21.23 -6.08 -24.84
N TYR A 28 -20.90 -6.17 -23.55
CA TYR A 28 -20.19 -5.11 -22.82
C TYR A 28 -18.79 -5.50 -22.34
N ILE A 29 -18.17 -6.48 -23.00
CA ILE A 29 -16.85 -7.01 -22.58
C ILE A 29 -15.78 -5.92 -22.52
N LEU A 30 -15.78 -4.97 -23.46
CA LEU A 30 -14.82 -3.86 -23.47
C LEU A 30 -15.00 -2.91 -22.28
N LEU A 31 -16.25 -2.58 -21.92
CA LEU A 31 -16.53 -1.74 -20.75
C LEU A 31 -16.12 -2.45 -19.46
N PHE A 32 -16.37 -3.76 -19.37
CA PHE A 32 -15.94 -4.57 -18.24
C PHE A 32 -14.41 -4.61 -18.11
N GLN A 33 -13.69 -4.78 -19.23
CA GLN A 33 -12.24 -4.77 -19.25
C GLN A 33 -11.66 -3.40 -18.83
N LEU A 34 -12.25 -2.30 -19.31
CA LEU A 34 -11.85 -0.95 -18.90
C LEU A 34 -12.08 -0.71 -17.40
N ALA A 35 -13.21 -1.19 -16.85
CA ALA A 35 -13.44 -1.14 -15.41
C ALA A 35 -12.34 -1.90 -14.64
N GLY A 36 -11.89 -3.06 -15.15
CA GLY A 36 -10.74 -3.78 -14.61
C GLY A 36 -9.44 -2.97 -14.60
N LEU A 37 -9.14 -2.26 -15.70
CA LEU A 37 -7.98 -1.37 -15.77
C LEU A 37 -8.08 -0.19 -14.79
N ILE A 38 -9.27 0.38 -14.63
CA ILE A 38 -9.52 1.46 -13.66
C ILE A 38 -9.25 0.95 -12.24
N LEU A 39 -9.76 -0.23 -11.89
CA LEU A 39 -9.52 -0.84 -10.57
C LEU A 39 -8.03 -1.13 -10.33
N LEU A 40 -7.31 -1.58 -11.34
CA LEU A 40 -5.86 -1.78 -11.26
C LEU A 40 -5.13 -0.47 -10.95
N VAL A 41 -5.43 0.60 -11.71
CA VAL A 41 -4.83 1.92 -11.50
C VAL A 41 -5.21 2.47 -10.13
N ALA A 42 -6.45 2.27 -9.68
CA ALA A 42 -6.90 2.70 -8.36
C ALA A 42 -6.12 2.02 -7.22
N MET A 43 -5.82 0.72 -7.32
CA MET A 43 -4.98 0.02 -6.34
C MET A 43 -3.55 0.56 -6.31
N ILE A 44 -2.93 0.76 -7.48
CA ILE A 44 -1.60 1.37 -7.58
C ILE A 44 -1.64 2.75 -6.92
N GLY A 45 -2.69 3.52 -7.21
CA GLY A 45 -2.92 4.85 -6.66
C GLY A 45 -3.03 4.87 -5.13
N ALA A 46 -3.84 3.98 -4.56
CA ALA A 46 -4.02 3.91 -3.11
C ALA A 46 -2.70 3.60 -2.38
N ILE A 47 -1.89 2.68 -2.91
CA ILE A 47 -0.59 2.31 -2.34
C ILE A 47 0.38 3.49 -2.42
N MET A 48 0.54 4.11 -3.58
CA MET A 48 1.51 5.19 -3.75
C MET A 48 1.18 6.44 -2.90
N LEU A 49 -0.11 6.75 -2.67
CA LEU A 49 -0.51 7.90 -1.85
C LEU A 49 -0.23 7.67 -0.36
N THR A 50 -0.31 6.41 0.08
CA THR A 50 -0.13 6.03 1.48
C THR A 50 1.28 5.60 1.82
N LEU A 51 2.12 5.30 0.82
CA LEU A 51 3.51 4.90 0.99
C LEU A 51 4.36 6.08 1.51
N ARG A 52 4.52 6.15 2.84
CA ARG A 52 5.36 7.15 3.49
C ARG A 52 6.80 6.67 3.63
N HIS A 53 7.75 7.38 3.01
CA HIS A 53 9.17 7.19 3.29
C HIS A 53 9.53 7.88 4.62
N ARG A 54 10.00 7.11 5.62
CA ARG A 54 10.56 7.70 6.84
C ARG A 54 11.99 8.14 6.57
N ARG A 55 12.26 9.45 6.72
CA ARG A 55 13.60 10.02 6.57
C ARG A 55 14.46 9.87 7.83
N ASP A 56 13.82 9.59 8.96
CA ASP A 56 14.45 9.58 10.29
C ASP A 56 15.02 8.20 10.66
N ILE A 57 15.24 7.34 9.66
CA ILE A 57 15.85 6.02 9.87
C ILE A 57 17.35 6.24 10.04
N LYS A 58 17.85 6.06 11.27
CA LYS A 58 19.29 5.99 11.54
C LYS A 58 19.84 4.78 10.79
N ARG A 59 20.44 5.01 9.62
CA ARG A 59 21.19 3.98 8.89
C ARG A 59 22.56 3.86 9.57
N GLN A 60 22.92 2.64 9.97
CA GLN A 60 24.25 2.38 10.50
C GLN A 60 25.25 2.34 9.35
N ASP A 61 26.35 3.06 9.48
CA ASP A 61 27.54 2.87 8.66
C ASP A 61 28.51 1.96 9.44
N VAL A 62 28.59 0.69 9.02
CA VAL A 62 29.41 -0.33 9.68
C VAL A 62 30.90 -0.01 9.53
N LEU A 63 31.31 0.57 8.39
CA LEU A 63 32.71 0.93 8.15
C LEU A 63 33.13 2.08 9.07
N GLN A 64 32.26 3.08 9.22
CA GLN A 64 32.48 4.18 10.16
C GLN A 64 32.53 3.70 11.62
N GLN A 65 31.76 2.67 11.99
CA GLN A 65 31.81 2.09 13.33
C GLN A 65 33.08 1.26 13.58
N MET A 66 33.53 0.49 12.60
CA MET A 66 34.71 -0.39 12.73
C MET A 66 36.04 0.38 12.72
N TRP A 67 36.15 1.44 11.90
CA TRP A 67 37.37 2.26 11.82
C TRP A 67 37.41 3.39 12.84
N ARG A 68 36.52 3.39 13.83
CA ARG A 68 36.53 4.39 14.89
C ARG A 68 37.77 4.20 15.76
N ASP A 69 38.62 5.22 15.80
CA ASP A 69 39.82 5.25 16.63
C ASP A 69 39.47 5.11 18.13
N PRO A 70 39.89 4.01 18.79
CA PRO A 70 39.61 3.76 20.21
C PRO A 70 40.12 4.88 21.12
N ALA A 71 41.22 5.54 20.76
CA ALA A 71 41.85 6.61 21.56
C ALA A 71 40.99 7.88 21.63
N LYS A 72 40.09 8.10 20.66
CA LYS A 72 39.11 9.20 20.67
C LYS A 72 37.77 8.80 21.26
N ALA A 73 37.53 7.51 21.44
CA ALA A 73 36.23 6.98 21.83
C ALA A 73 36.06 6.88 23.36
N MET A 74 37.15 6.70 24.11
CA MET A 74 37.12 6.56 25.56
C MET A 74 38.26 7.31 26.21
N GLU A 75 37.94 8.17 27.18
CA GLU A 75 38.91 8.80 28.07
C GLU A 75 38.93 8.00 29.38
N LEU A 76 40.03 7.31 29.65
CA LEU A 76 40.24 6.63 30.94
C LEU A 76 40.64 7.68 31.97
N LYS A 77 39.66 8.22 32.70
CA LYS A 77 39.90 9.05 33.88
C LYS A 77 40.06 8.16 35.10
N ASP A 78 41.24 8.22 35.71
CA ASP A 78 41.53 7.54 36.96
C ASP A 78 41.06 8.43 38.12
N VAL A 79 39.84 8.20 38.60
CA VAL A 79 39.23 8.95 39.70
C VAL A 79 39.66 8.35 41.03
N LYS A 80 40.24 9.19 41.91
CA LYS A 80 40.58 8.77 43.27
C LYS A 80 39.30 8.51 44.09
N PRO A 81 39.26 7.44 44.91
CA PRO A 81 38.08 7.13 45.74
C PRO A 81 37.69 8.33 46.62
N GLY A 82 36.43 8.77 46.52
CA GLY A 82 35.89 9.91 47.30
C GLY A 82 35.86 11.25 46.56
N GLN A 83 36.39 11.36 45.33
CA GLN A 83 36.04 12.45 44.43
C GLN A 83 34.98 11.96 43.45
N GLY A 84 33.74 12.38 43.65
CA GLY A 84 32.71 12.28 42.61
C GLY A 84 33.11 13.13 41.40
N LEU A 85 32.59 12.76 40.23
CA LEU A 85 32.70 13.57 39.01
C LEU A 85 32.08 14.96 39.18
#